data_AF-A0A2I0LVB6-F1
#
_entry.id   AF-A0A2I0LVB6-F1
#
_cell.length_a   1.000
_cell.length_b   1.000
_cell.length_c   1.000
_cell.angle_alpha   90.00
_cell.angle_beta   90.00
_cell.angle_gamma   90.00
#
_symmetry.space_group_name_H-M   'P 1'
#
loop_
_entity.id
_entity.type
_entity.pdbx_description
1 polymer ?
#
loop_
_entity_poly.entity_id
_entity_poly.type
_entity_poly.pdbx_seq_one_letter_code
_entity_poly.pdbx_strand_id
1 'polypeptide(L)'
;MVKSKLCNLYNLSPQELIQHHEEEEEMGGYFIINGLEKVVRMLIMPRRNIPLAMERHKWKNRGPGFTEYGVVMHCIKDEHTAINMNLHYLENGCVMVNFIFQKELFFLPLGFALKALVNFPDYQIVEELVKGKEGDTFYMNCVTEMMRAVVDAGCLTQENVLEYLGKSFRIKLNLPEWYSDEQAADFILNKCICIHLTNRTEKFYLLCMMTRKLYAFAKGECMEDNPDSLMNQEVLTPGQLFLMFLKERLESWLQSVKFVLEKRAEKADVSINADGLVKAFSLATDLTKPFEYLLATGNLRSKTGLGMLQDSGLCVVGDKLNFIRYLSHFRCIHRGAAFSQMRTTTVRKLLPESWGFLCPVDTPDGEPCGLMNHMTAVCEIVTEMVPMTDIPPLLCSLGVTPINVTPSKPYAECYRVLLDGSVVGWVEWDLAPEIAETLRRFKITQEKRFPARAEVVLIPMTGKPSLYPGLFIFTTPCRMVRPVRNLFYGRKEWIGTLEQVGFASFLYKVLTITEVPSIKNSALENICERMKANHGIPSL
;
A
#
# COMPACT_ATOMS: atom_id res chain seq x y z
N MET A 1 19.66 0.07 16.49
CA MET A 1 19.23 -1.34 16.41
C MET A 1 20.49 -2.17 16.40
N VAL A 2 20.54 -3.21 17.23
CA VAL A 2 21.70 -4.08 17.35
C VAL A 2 21.97 -4.79 16.01
N LYS A 3 23.25 -4.89 15.62
CA LYS A 3 23.75 -5.37 14.31
C LYS A 3 23.30 -4.60 13.06
N SER A 4 22.67 -3.42 13.20
CA SER A 4 22.45 -2.54 12.03
C SER A 4 23.75 -1.83 11.61
N LYS A 5 23.76 -1.19 10.43
CA LYS A 5 24.93 -0.46 9.88
C LYS A 5 25.54 0.61 10.81
N LEU A 6 24.78 1.09 11.80
CA LEU A 6 25.20 2.11 12.77
C LEU A 6 25.58 1.50 14.14
N CYS A 7 25.54 0.17 14.28
CA CYS A 7 25.93 -0.53 15.48
C CYS A 7 27.40 -0.93 15.38
N ASN A 8 28.12 -0.89 16.50
CA ASN A 8 29.52 -1.32 16.57
C ASN A 8 29.69 -2.82 16.27
N LEU A 9 28.62 -3.61 16.37
CA LEU A 9 28.61 -5.04 16.04
C LEU A 9 28.38 -5.32 14.54
N TYR A 10 28.30 -4.29 13.70
CA TYR A 10 28.06 -4.45 12.28
C TYR A 10 29.23 -5.15 11.60
N ASN A 11 28.94 -6.23 10.86
CA ASN A 11 29.92 -7.06 10.14
C ASN A 11 31.05 -7.67 11.00
N LEU A 12 30.92 -7.69 12.33
CA LEU A 12 31.85 -8.43 13.18
C LEU A 12 31.70 -9.93 12.95
N SER A 13 32.83 -10.62 12.91
CA SER A 13 32.90 -12.09 12.86
C SER A 13 32.51 -12.70 14.21
N PRO A 14 32.12 -14.00 14.24
CA PRO A 14 31.76 -14.67 15.49
C PRO A 14 32.86 -14.60 16.56
N GLN A 15 34.14 -14.64 16.16
CA GLN A 15 35.28 -14.52 17.07
C GLN A 15 35.39 -13.11 17.68
N GLU A 16 35.17 -12.07 16.88
CA GLU A 16 35.19 -10.68 17.35
C GLU A 16 34.00 -10.40 18.27
N LEU A 17 32.83 -10.97 18.01
CA LEU A 17 31.66 -10.87 18.91
C LEU A 17 31.98 -11.41 20.30
N ILE A 18 32.60 -12.59 20.38
CA ILE A 18 33.03 -13.19 21.66
C ILE A 18 34.05 -12.30 22.38
N GLN A 19 35.01 -11.71 21.64
CA GLN A 19 35.99 -10.77 22.20
C GLN A 19 35.34 -9.50 22.76
N HIS A 20 34.21 -9.09 22.18
CA HIS A 20 33.39 -7.98 22.64
C HIS A 20 32.31 -8.39 23.66
N HIS A 21 32.36 -9.61 24.20
CA HIS A 21 31.43 -10.15 25.19
C HIS A 21 29.98 -10.32 24.70
N GLU A 22 29.79 -10.51 23.41
CA GLU A 22 28.51 -10.83 22.78
C GLU A 22 28.43 -12.33 22.44
N GLU A 23 27.22 -12.84 22.20
CA GLU A 23 27.02 -14.20 21.72
C GLU A 23 27.65 -14.44 20.32
N GLU A 24 28.18 -15.64 20.11
CA GLU A 24 28.80 -16.05 18.84
C GLU A 24 27.85 -15.88 17.64
N GLU A 25 26.58 -16.23 17.83
CA GLU A 25 25.51 -16.13 16.84
C GLU A 25 24.51 -15.01 17.19
N GLU A 26 25.00 -13.85 17.67
CA GLU A 26 24.14 -12.70 17.95
C GLU A 26 23.32 -12.32 16.71
N MET A 27 21.99 -12.25 16.83
CA MET A 27 21.07 -12.08 15.71
C MET A 27 20.75 -10.61 15.42
N GLY A 28 20.80 -9.75 16.45
CA GLY A 28 20.43 -8.35 16.40
C GLY A 28 18.95 -8.12 16.11
N GLY A 29 18.62 -6.95 15.56
CA GLY A 29 17.23 -6.62 15.19
C GLY A 29 16.37 -6.02 16.31
N TYR A 30 16.91 -5.89 17.52
CA TYR A 30 16.24 -5.27 18.67
C TYR A 30 16.91 -3.94 19.06
N PHE A 31 16.32 -3.27 20.06
CA PHE A 31 16.81 -2.04 20.67
C PHE A 31 17.06 -2.27 22.17
N ILE A 32 17.99 -1.52 22.75
CA ILE A 32 18.28 -1.56 24.18
C ILE A 32 17.84 -0.23 24.78
N ILE A 33 16.92 -0.26 25.75
CA ILE A 33 16.39 0.92 26.44
C ILE A 33 16.38 0.64 27.93
N ASN A 34 17.10 1.43 28.71
CA ASN A 34 17.19 1.29 30.18
C ASN A 34 17.55 -0.13 30.63
N GLY A 35 18.47 -0.79 29.91
CA GLY A 35 18.91 -2.17 30.19
C GLY A 35 17.95 -3.26 29.72
N LEU A 36 16.82 -2.93 29.10
CA LEU A 36 15.87 -3.90 28.56
C LEU A 36 15.98 -4.02 27.05
N GLU A 37 15.95 -5.25 26.55
CA GLU A 37 15.84 -5.55 25.13
C GLU A 37 14.39 -5.40 24.66
N LYS A 38 14.22 -4.59 23.61
CA LYS A 38 12.94 -4.14 23.08
C LYS A 38 12.86 -4.45 21.59
N VAL A 39 11.81 -5.15 21.18
CA VAL A 39 11.53 -5.54 19.80
C VAL A 39 10.31 -4.78 19.32
N VAL A 40 10.46 -4.09 18.19
CA VAL A 40 9.33 -3.47 17.49
C VAL A 40 8.65 -4.54 16.65
N ARG A 41 7.34 -4.73 16.85
CA ARG A 41 6.57 -5.75 16.14
C ARG A 41 6.30 -5.35 14.70
N MET A 42 6.33 -6.35 13.80
CA MET A 42 5.80 -6.17 12.45
C MET A 42 4.27 -6.11 12.50
N LEU A 43 3.70 -5.20 11.68
CA LEU A 43 2.27 -5.00 11.60
C LEU A 43 1.74 -5.24 10.21
N ILE A 44 0.59 -5.89 10.11
CA ILE A 44 -0.17 -5.95 8.87
C ILE A 44 -0.81 -4.59 8.60
N MET A 45 -0.54 -4.04 7.42
CA MET A 45 -1.16 -2.84 6.88
C MET A 45 -1.95 -3.16 5.61
N PRO A 46 -2.92 -2.32 5.21
CA PRO A 46 -3.53 -2.42 3.88
C PRO A 46 -2.45 -2.29 2.80
N ARG A 47 -2.55 -3.10 1.75
CA ARG A 47 -1.61 -3.07 0.63
C ARG A 47 -1.61 -1.69 -0.02
N ARG A 48 -0.41 -1.16 -0.26
CA ARG A 48 -0.24 0.17 -0.87
C ARG A 48 -0.61 0.18 -2.35
N ASN A 49 -1.03 1.36 -2.78
CA ASN A 49 -1.18 1.76 -4.17
C ASN A 49 -2.04 0.80 -5.04
N ILE A 50 -3.00 0.11 -4.42
CA ILE A 50 -4.02 -0.70 -5.10
C ILE A 50 -5.42 -0.20 -4.71
N PRO A 51 -6.32 0.05 -5.68
CA PRO A 51 -7.71 0.41 -5.38
C PRO A 51 -8.50 -0.84 -5.03
N LEU A 52 -9.07 -0.90 -3.83
CA LEU A 52 -9.85 -2.01 -3.27
C LEU A 52 -11.32 -1.62 -3.19
N ALA A 53 -12.20 -2.41 -3.83
CA ALA A 53 -13.64 -2.26 -3.72
C ALA A 53 -14.12 -2.85 -2.38
N MET A 54 -14.83 -2.06 -1.58
CA MET A 54 -15.31 -2.48 -0.26
C MET A 54 -16.75 -2.04 -0.06
N GLU A 55 -17.54 -2.85 0.64
CA GLU A 55 -18.87 -2.50 1.10
C GLU A 55 -18.84 -2.22 2.61
N ARG A 56 -19.33 -1.05 3.03
CA ARG A 56 -19.49 -0.74 4.45
C ARG A 56 -20.79 -0.01 4.72
N HIS A 57 -21.73 -0.67 5.41
CA HIS A 57 -23.02 -0.07 5.78
C HIS A 57 -22.90 1.25 6.56
N LYS A 58 -21.85 1.41 7.38
CA LYS A 58 -21.60 2.67 8.11
C LYS A 58 -21.36 3.88 7.19
N TRP A 59 -21.06 3.68 5.91
CA TRP A 59 -20.86 4.78 4.97
C TRP A 59 -22.15 5.50 4.60
N LYS A 60 -23.32 4.84 4.70
CA LYS A 60 -24.63 5.50 4.56
C LYS A 60 -24.84 6.63 5.57
N ASN A 61 -24.23 6.51 6.75
CA ASN A 61 -24.38 7.50 7.82
C ASN A 61 -23.50 8.75 7.63
N ARG A 62 -22.74 8.86 6.53
CA ARG A 62 -21.84 10.00 6.28
C ARG A 62 -22.57 11.25 5.78
N GLY A 63 -23.77 11.08 5.24
CA GLY A 63 -24.58 12.17 4.73
C GLY A 63 -25.73 11.67 3.86
N PRO A 64 -26.67 12.56 3.49
CA PRO A 64 -27.76 12.21 2.58
C PRO A 64 -27.21 11.78 1.22
N GLY A 65 -27.81 10.73 0.64
CA GLY A 65 -27.42 10.19 -0.67
C GLY A 65 -26.16 9.34 -0.69
N PHE A 66 -25.48 9.10 0.44
CA PHE A 66 -24.33 8.19 0.50
C PHE A 66 -24.77 6.72 0.48
N THR A 67 -24.12 5.92 -0.36
CA THR A 67 -24.31 4.46 -0.39
C THR A 67 -23.25 3.72 0.44
N GLU A 68 -23.41 2.41 0.60
CA GLU A 68 -22.46 1.49 1.22
C GLU A 68 -21.24 1.18 0.34
N TYR A 69 -21.27 1.52 -0.95
CA TYR A 69 -20.25 1.13 -1.92
C TYR A 69 -19.13 2.18 -2.01
N GLY A 70 -17.88 1.70 -2.06
CA GLY A 70 -16.73 2.57 -2.23
C GLY A 70 -15.48 1.83 -2.69
N VAL A 71 -14.55 2.58 -3.27
CA VAL A 71 -13.22 2.09 -3.66
C VAL A 71 -12.16 2.83 -2.85
N VAL A 72 -11.53 2.10 -1.95
CA VAL A 72 -10.51 2.60 -1.02
C VAL A 72 -9.12 2.36 -1.59
N MET A 73 -8.24 3.34 -1.49
CA MET A 73 -6.84 3.22 -1.87
C MET A 73 -5.94 3.78 -0.77
N HIS A 74 -4.97 2.98 -0.35
CA HIS A 74 -3.92 3.40 0.57
C HIS A 74 -2.74 3.93 -0.27
N CYS A 75 -2.68 5.24 -0.46
CA CYS A 75 -1.64 5.87 -1.29
C CYS A 75 -0.40 6.11 -0.43
N ILE A 76 0.72 5.45 -0.78
CA ILE A 76 1.98 5.57 -0.04
C ILE A 76 3.08 6.04 -0.99
N LYS A 77 3.82 7.08 -0.58
CA LYS A 77 5.03 7.54 -1.25
C LYS A 77 6.26 6.70 -0.91
N ASP A 78 7.35 6.89 -1.66
CA ASP A 78 8.63 6.23 -1.41
C ASP A 78 9.17 6.50 0.00
N GLU A 79 8.94 7.69 0.57
CA GLU A 79 9.29 8.00 1.95
C GLU A 79 8.28 7.50 3.01
N HIS A 80 7.38 6.58 2.63
CA HIS A 80 6.35 5.96 3.46
C HIS A 80 5.29 6.91 4.05
N THR A 81 5.13 8.11 3.50
CA THR A 81 3.98 8.95 3.84
C THR A 81 2.73 8.37 3.23
N ALA A 82 1.72 8.16 4.06
CA ALA A 82 0.50 7.46 3.69
C ALA A 82 -0.73 8.37 3.81
N ILE A 83 -1.59 8.33 2.79
CA ILE A 83 -2.93 8.93 2.82
C ILE A 83 -3.94 7.89 2.40
N ASN A 84 -5.01 7.79 3.19
CA ASN A 84 -6.17 6.97 2.86
C ASN A 84 -7.14 7.81 2.04
N MET A 85 -7.41 7.36 0.81
CA MET A 85 -8.38 7.95 -0.11
C MET A 85 -9.50 6.95 -0.37
N ASN A 86 -10.74 7.43 -0.52
CA ASN A 86 -11.89 6.61 -0.88
C ASN A 86 -12.76 7.32 -1.92
N LEU A 87 -13.17 6.61 -2.97
CA LEU A 87 -14.22 7.06 -3.87
C LEU A 87 -15.54 6.44 -3.42
N HIS A 88 -16.52 7.27 -3.11
CA HIS A 88 -17.85 6.82 -2.71
C HIS A 88 -18.85 7.02 -3.81
N TYR A 89 -19.68 6.00 -4.00
CA TYR A 89 -20.82 6.07 -4.90
C TYR A 89 -22.02 6.69 -4.17
N LEU A 90 -22.68 7.64 -4.82
CA LEU A 90 -23.90 8.28 -4.30
C LEU A 90 -25.14 7.74 -5.00
N GLU A 91 -26.31 7.88 -4.36
CA GLU A 91 -27.60 7.44 -4.90
C GLU A 91 -27.98 8.20 -6.19
N ASN A 92 -27.55 9.45 -6.33
CA ASN A 92 -27.72 10.25 -7.56
C ASN A 92 -26.72 9.87 -8.66
N GLY A 93 -25.95 8.80 -8.50
CA GLY A 93 -24.95 8.36 -9.46
C GLY A 93 -23.67 9.19 -9.49
N CYS A 94 -23.53 10.26 -8.71
CA CYS A 94 -22.28 11.03 -8.62
C CYS A 94 -21.24 10.33 -7.72
N VAL A 95 -19.99 10.75 -7.84
CA VAL A 95 -18.87 10.20 -7.04
C VAL A 95 -18.24 11.28 -6.17
N MET A 96 -18.04 10.95 -4.90
CA MET A 96 -17.35 11.79 -3.92
C MET A 96 -15.98 11.21 -3.58
N VAL A 97 -14.94 12.03 -3.74
CA VAL A 97 -13.58 11.74 -3.29
C VAL A 97 -13.45 12.13 -1.83
N ASN A 98 -13.10 11.16 -0.99
CA ASN A 98 -12.90 11.36 0.43
C ASN A 98 -11.44 11.07 0.78
N PHE A 99 -10.83 11.90 1.59
CA PHE A 99 -9.47 11.67 2.08
C PHE A 99 -9.32 12.06 3.53
N ILE A 100 -8.42 11.38 4.24
CA ILE A 100 -8.10 11.68 5.63
C ILE A 100 -6.81 12.48 5.69
N PHE A 101 -6.87 13.69 6.24
CA PHE A 101 -5.72 14.54 6.47
C PHE A 101 -5.70 15.01 7.92
N GLN A 102 -4.58 14.82 8.62
CA GLN A 102 -4.44 15.16 10.05
C GLN A 102 -5.58 14.63 10.96
N LYS A 103 -6.00 13.37 10.72
CA LYS A 103 -7.13 12.69 11.40
C LYS A 103 -8.52 13.28 11.14
N GLU A 104 -8.65 14.26 10.27
CA GLU A 104 -9.95 14.78 9.81
C GLU A 104 -10.33 14.22 8.44
N LEU A 105 -11.62 14.02 8.23
CA LEU A 105 -12.18 13.51 6.98
C LEU A 105 -12.67 14.68 6.10
N PHE A 106 -12.16 14.74 4.88
CA PHE A 106 -12.53 15.74 3.88
C PHE A 106 -13.28 15.09 2.72
N PHE A 107 -14.14 15.88 2.07
CA PHE A 107 -15.00 15.47 0.96
C PHE A 107 -14.79 16.43 -0.21
N LEU A 108 -14.59 15.89 -1.40
CA LEU A 108 -14.34 16.62 -2.65
C LEU A 108 -15.10 15.92 -3.78
N PRO A 109 -16.08 16.56 -4.44
CA PRO A 109 -16.76 15.90 -5.56
C PRO A 109 -15.79 15.62 -6.71
N LEU A 110 -15.92 14.44 -7.34
CA LEU A 110 -14.95 13.92 -8.31
C LEU A 110 -14.77 14.86 -9.51
N GLY A 111 -15.83 15.48 -10.01
CA GLY A 111 -15.76 16.40 -11.16
C GLY A 111 -14.77 17.55 -10.93
N PHE A 112 -14.77 18.16 -9.75
CA PHE A 112 -13.80 19.20 -9.39
C PHE A 112 -12.39 18.63 -9.29
N ALA A 113 -12.21 17.44 -8.70
CA ALA A 113 -10.90 16.81 -8.62
C ALA A 113 -10.29 16.53 -10.00
N LEU A 114 -11.08 16.00 -10.94
CA LEU A 114 -10.62 15.68 -12.29
C LEU A 114 -10.26 16.96 -13.07
N LYS A 115 -11.15 17.96 -13.07
CA LYS A 115 -10.92 19.22 -13.78
C LYS A 115 -9.80 20.06 -13.17
N ALA A 116 -9.52 19.91 -11.86
CA ALA A 116 -8.38 20.55 -11.20
C ALA A 116 -7.03 19.94 -11.61
N LEU A 117 -7.00 18.63 -11.92
CA LEU A 117 -5.76 17.92 -12.24
C LEU A 117 -5.25 18.23 -13.66
N VAL A 118 -6.15 18.40 -14.63
CA VAL A 118 -5.79 18.53 -16.06
C VAL A 118 -6.51 19.70 -16.72
N ASN A 119 -5.83 20.37 -17.66
CA ASN A 119 -6.42 21.39 -18.52
C ASN A 119 -7.05 20.78 -19.79
N PHE A 120 -7.92 19.77 -19.60
CA PHE A 120 -8.60 19.10 -20.71
C PHE A 120 -9.99 19.70 -20.92
N PRO A 121 -10.51 19.72 -22.16
CA PRO A 121 -11.90 20.06 -22.39
C PRO A 121 -12.80 19.01 -21.70
N ASP A 122 -13.98 19.45 -21.24
CA ASP A 122 -14.91 18.57 -20.52
C ASP A 122 -15.26 17.31 -21.34
N TYR A 123 -15.34 17.44 -22.67
CA TYR A 123 -15.54 16.30 -23.59
C TYR A 123 -14.47 15.21 -23.41
N GLN A 124 -13.19 15.58 -23.34
CA GLN A 124 -12.09 14.63 -23.18
C GLN A 124 -12.10 13.97 -21.79
N ILE A 125 -12.52 14.70 -20.75
CA ILE A 125 -12.69 14.15 -19.39
C ILE A 125 -13.80 13.09 -19.38
N VAL A 126 -14.94 13.39 -20.01
CA VAL A 126 -16.07 12.47 -20.13
C VAL A 126 -15.70 11.25 -20.98
N GLU A 127 -15.07 11.48 -22.13
CA GLU A 127 -14.60 10.41 -23.02
C GLU A 127 -13.66 9.46 -22.27
N GLU A 128 -12.68 10.00 -21.54
CA GLU A 128 -11.80 9.18 -20.73
C GLU A 128 -12.60 8.38 -19.70
N LEU A 129 -13.44 8.99 -18.88
CA LEU A 129 -14.23 8.26 -17.88
C LEU A 129 -15.03 7.10 -18.48
N VAL A 130 -15.59 7.29 -19.68
CA VAL A 130 -16.51 6.35 -20.31
C VAL A 130 -15.82 5.24 -21.12
N LYS A 131 -14.49 5.31 -21.34
CA LYS A 131 -13.73 4.27 -22.08
C LYS A 131 -14.05 2.84 -21.66
N GLY A 132 -14.47 2.03 -22.63
CA GLY A 132 -14.86 0.61 -22.47
C GLY A 132 -16.30 0.40 -22.02
N LYS A 133 -17.07 1.46 -21.79
CA LYS A 133 -18.49 1.46 -21.42
C LYS A 133 -19.26 2.52 -22.23
N GLU A 134 -18.84 2.78 -23.47
CA GLU A 134 -19.44 3.83 -24.32
C GLU A 134 -20.93 3.60 -24.61
N GLY A 135 -21.37 2.33 -24.61
CA GLY A 135 -22.79 1.98 -24.81
C GLY A 135 -23.67 2.08 -23.56
N ASP A 136 -23.11 2.37 -22.38
CA ASP A 136 -23.85 2.38 -21.11
C ASP A 136 -24.47 3.76 -20.85
N THR A 137 -25.74 3.92 -21.24
CA THR A 137 -26.46 5.18 -21.11
C THR A 137 -26.59 5.67 -19.67
N PHE A 138 -26.74 4.74 -18.71
CA PHE A 138 -26.77 5.09 -17.29
C PHE A 138 -25.44 5.68 -16.85
N TYR A 139 -24.32 5.03 -17.20
CA TYR A 139 -23.00 5.51 -16.83
C TYR A 139 -22.69 6.87 -17.46
N MET A 140 -23.04 7.06 -18.73
CA MET A 140 -22.88 8.33 -19.43
C MET A 140 -23.68 9.45 -18.78
N ASN A 141 -24.92 9.18 -18.34
CA ASN A 141 -25.73 10.15 -17.62
C ASN A 141 -25.10 10.55 -16.29
N CYS A 142 -24.63 9.59 -15.49
CA CYS A 142 -23.97 9.87 -14.21
C CYS A 142 -22.71 10.74 -14.39
N VAL A 143 -21.89 10.43 -15.40
CA VAL A 143 -20.69 11.23 -15.72
C VAL A 143 -21.07 12.64 -16.17
N THR A 144 -22.13 12.77 -16.98
CA THR A 144 -22.64 14.07 -17.42
C THR A 144 -23.15 14.90 -16.24
N GLU A 145 -23.87 14.31 -15.30
CA GLU A 145 -24.34 14.99 -14.08
C GLU A 145 -23.19 15.47 -13.20
N MET A 146 -22.13 14.66 -13.04
CA MET A 146 -20.93 15.08 -12.31
C MET A 146 -20.27 16.31 -12.93
N MET A 147 -20.19 16.38 -14.26
CA MET A 147 -19.60 17.53 -14.95
C MET A 147 -20.53 18.75 -14.93
N ARG A 148 -21.86 18.56 -15.03
CA ARG A 148 -22.84 19.65 -14.87
C ARG A 148 -22.71 20.34 -13.53
N ALA A 149 -22.54 19.59 -12.44
CA ALA A 149 -22.34 20.17 -11.11
C ALA A 149 -21.13 21.12 -11.01
N VAL A 150 -20.08 20.86 -11.80
CA VAL A 150 -18.89 21.74 -11.88
C VAL A 150 -19.21 23.03 -12.64
N VAL A 151 -19.97 22.92 -13.74
CA VAL A 151 -20.42 24.05 -14.54
C VAL A 151 -21.40 24.93 -13.77
N ASP A 152 -22.35 24.34 -13.06
CA ASP A 152 -23.34 25.04 -12.23
C ASP A 152 -22.69 25.85 -11.10
N ALA A 153 -21.52 25.41 -10.61
CA ALA A 153 -20.70 26.15 -9.65
C ALA A 153 -19.87 27.30 -10.29
N GLY A 154 -20.04 27.57 -11.59
CA GLY A 154 -19.30 28.60 -12.33
C GLY A 154 -17.84 28.23 -12.67
N CYS A 155 -17.47 26.95 -12.49
CA CYS A 155 -16.09 26.49 -12.66
C CYS A 155 -15.83 25.98 -14.09
N LEU A 156 -15.67 26.92 -15.04
CA LEU A 156 -15.51 26.60 -16.47
C LEU A 156 -14.09 26.19 -16.86
N THR A 157 -13.06 26.81 -16.26
CA THR A 157 -11.64 26.56 -16.55
C THR A 157 -10.96 25.84 -15.38
N GLN A 158 -9.77 25.29 -15.63
CA GLN A 158 -8.95 24.69 -14.56
C GLN A 158 -8.62 25.72 -13.47
N GLU A 159 -8.26 26.95 -13.85
CA GLU A 159 -7.91 28.04 -12.92
C GLU A 159 -9.08 28.36 -11.98
N ASN A 160 -10.30 28.50 -12.51
CA ASN A 160 -11.50 28.75 -11.70
C ASN A 160 -11.74 27.63 -10.69
N VAL A 161 -11.52 26.37 -11.08
CA VAL A 161 -11.64 25.21 -10.17
C VAL A 161 -10.59 25.27 -9.07
N LEU A 162 -9.33 25.59 -9.41
CA LEU A 162 -8.24 25.71 -8.44
C LEU A 162 -8.52 26.83 -7.43
N GLU A 163 -8.98 27.99 -7.88
CA GLU A 163 -9.37 29.09 -6.99
C GLU A 163 -10.53 28.68 -6.07
N TYR A 164 -11.57 28.05 -6.61
CA TYR A 164 -12.72 27.56 -5.85
C TYR A 164 -12.30 26.56 -4.76
N LEU A 165 -11.43 25.60 -5.09
CA LEU A 165 -10.91 24.64 -4.14
C LEU A 165 -10.03 25.30 -3.08
N GLY A 166 -9.14 26.20 -3.50
CA GLY A 166 -8.26 26.96 -2.62
C GLY A 166 -9.05 27.69 -1.54
N LYS A 167 -9.99 28.53 -1.96
CA LYS A 167 -10.87 29.30 -1.08
C LYS A 167 -11.64 28.42 -0.09
N SER A 168 -12.14 27.28 -0.55
CA SER A 168 -12.97 26.37 0.26
C SER A 168 -12.18 25.64 1.35
N PHE A 169 -10.93 25.26 1.06
CA PHE A 169 -10.14 24.39 1.95
C PHE A 169 -9.06 25.14 2.75
N ARG A 170 -8.70 26.37 2.37
CA ARG A 170 -7.63 27.18 3.00
C ARG A 170 -7.74 27.26 4.52
N ILE A 171 -8.95 27.54 5.04
CA ILE A 171 -9.19 27.74 6.48
C ILE A 171 -8.86 26.47 7.28
N LYS A 172 -9.17 25.29 6.73
CA LYS A 172 -8.98 24.02 7.45
C LYS A 172 -7.55 23.48 7.37
N LEU A 173 -6.78 23.86 6.35
CA LEU A 173 -5.45 23.31 6.10
C LEU A 173 -4.32 24.05 6.84
N ASN A 174 -4.63 25.13 7.57
CA ASN A 174 -3.65 25.96 8.29
C ASN A 174 -2.46 26.37 7.39
N LEU A 175 -2.76 26.73 6.14
CA LEU A 175 -1.76 27.13 5.16
C LEU A 175 -1.29 28.57 5.43
N PRO A 176 -0.07 28.93 4.99
CA PRO A 176 0.42 30.29 5.16
C PRO A 176 -0.48 31.35 4.53
N GLU A 177 -0.57 32.52 5.16
CA GLU A 177 -1.44 33.61 4.67
C GLU A 177 -1.01 34.16 3.30
N TRP A 178 0.26 34.02 2.93
CA TRP A 178 0.79 34.47 1.64
C TRP A 178 0.55 33.49 0.48
N TYR A 179 -0.03 32.31 0.74
CA TYR A 179 -0.37 31.38 -0.35
C TYR A 179 -1.50 31.98 -1.20
N SER A 180 -1.43 31.85 -2.52
CA SER A 180 -2.61 32.08 -3.35
C SER A 180 -3.63 30.94 -3.17
N ASP A 181 -4.88 31.16 -3.56
CA ASP A 181 -5.89 30.11 -3.50
C ASP A 181 -5.52 28.94 -4.45
N GLU A 182 -4.91 29.22 -5.59
CA GLU A 182 -4.35 28.19 -6.47
C GLU A 182 -3.25 27.36 -5.78
N GLN A 183 -2.33 28.00 -5.04
CA GLN A 183 -1.29 27.30 -4.29
C GLN A 183 -1.89 26.45 -3.16
N ALA A 184 -2.99 26.89 -2.55
CA ALA A 184 -3.73 26.10 -1.58
C ALA A 184 -4.40 24.88 -2.21
N ALA A 185 -4.99 25.00 -3.39
CA ALA A 185 -5.51 23.86 -4.14
C ALA A 185 -4.41 22.89 -4.57
N ASP A 186 -3.28 23.40 -5.04
CA ASP A 186 -2.11 22.61 -5.41
C ASP A 186 -1.55 21.82 -4.24
N PHE A 187 -1.59 22.38 -3.03
CA PHE A 187 -1.23 21.66 -1.82
C PHE A 187 -2.11 20.41 -1.63
N ILE A 188 -3.43 20.52 -1.81
CA ILE A 188 -4.37 19.41 -1.69
C ILE A 188 -4.10 18.35 -2.75
N LEU A 189 -3.97 18.76 -4.00
CA LEU A 189 -3.71 17.84 -5.11
C LEU A 189 -2.40 17.07 -4.89
N ASN A 190 -1.38 17.70 -4.31
CA ASN A 190 -0.05 17.11 -4.11
C ASN A 190 0.10 16.32 -2.79
N LYS A 191 -0.65 16.68 -1.74
CA LYS A 191 -0.51 16.09 -0.40
C LYS A 191 -1.68 15.22 0.03
N CYS A 192 -2.81 15.25 -0.68
CA CYS A 192 -4.00 14.49 -0.32
C CYS A 192 -4.49 13.54 -1.42
N ILE A 193 -4.35 13.90 -2.70
CA ILE A 193 -4.89 13.12 -3.82
C ILE A 193 -3.80 12.29 -4.50
N CYS A 194 -4.00 10.96 -4.54
CA CYS A 194 -3.13 9.99 -5.22
C CYS A 194 -1.63 10.29 -5.03
N ILE A 195 -1.22 10.44 -3.77
CA ILE A 195 0.06 11.06 -3.42
C ILE A 195 1.29 10.27 -3.87
N HIS A 196 1.13 8.98 -4.17
CA HIS A 196 2.19 8.13 -4.73
C HIS A 196 2.60 8.55 -6.14
N LEU A 197 1.74 9.27 -6.86
CA LEU A 197 2.02 9.80 -8.19
C LEU A 197 2.45 11.27 -8.11
N THR A 198 3.45 11.64 -8.89
CA THR A 198 3.95 13.03 -8.98
C THR A 198 3.22 13.81 -10.07
N ASN A 199 2.99 13.19 -11.22
CA ASN A 199 2.35 13.83 -12.37
C ASN A 199 0.82 13.92 -12.19
N ARG A 200 0.24 15.11 -12.42
CA ARG A 200 -1.22 15.33 -12.32
C ARG A 200 -1.99 14.50 -13.34
N THR A 201 -1.44 14.30 -14.53
CA THR A 201 -2.10 13.52 -15.58
C THR A 201 -2.21 12.04 -15.20
N GLU A 202 -1.19 11.47 -14.54
CA GLU A 202 -1.25 10.10 -14.03
C GLU A 202 -2.30 9.95 -12.92
N LYS A 203 -2.39 10.95 -12.02
CA LYS A 203 -3.46 11.00 -11.01
C LYS A 203 -4.84 11.02 -11.64
N PHE A 204 -5.01 11.79 -12.71
CA PHE A 204 -6.26 11.85 -13.47
C PHE A 204 -6.64 10.47 -14.02
N TYR A 205 -5.73 9.80 -14.72
CA TYR A 205 -6.00 8.47 -15.27
C TYR A 205 -6.28 7.41 -14.20
N LEU A 206 -5.59 7.47 -13.07
CA LEU A 206 -5.85 6.59 -11.94
C LEU A 206 -7.24 6.83 -11.34
N LEU A 207 -7.63 8.09 -11.12
CA LEU A 207 -8.98 8.40 -10.64
C LEU A 207 -10.05 7.92 -11.63
N CYS A 208 -9.84 8.10 -12.94
CA CYS A 208 -10.75 7.54 -13.95
C CYS A 208 -10.82 6.01 -13.86
N MET A 209 -9.70 5.32 -13.63
CA MET A 209 -9.67 3.87 -13.43
C MET A 209 -10.48 3.46 -12.19
N MET A 210 -10.22 4.11 -11.05
CA MET A 210 -10.89 3.83 -9.78
C MET A 210 -12.40 4.08 -9.87
N THR A 211 -12.81 5.14 -10.56
CA THR A 211 -14.22 5.44 -10.81
C THR A 211 -14.88 4.31 -11.59
N ARG A 212 -14.30 3.87 -12.70
CA ARG A 212 -14.87 2.76 -13.48
C ARG A 212 -14.94 1.46 -12.65
N LYS A 213 -13.94 1.17 -11.81
CA LYS A 213 -14.00 0.05 -10.84
C LYS A 213 -15.15 0.22 -9.85
N LEU A 214 -15.39 1.43 -9.34
CA LEU A 214 -16.49 1.75 -8.42
C LEU A 214 -17.85 1.50 -9.06
N TYR A 215 -18.08 1.92 -10.30
CA TYR A 215 -19.35 1.65 -10.99
C TYR A 215 -19.53 0.16 -11.30
N ALA A 216 -18.48 -0.53 -11.74
CA ALA A 216 -18.53 -1.98 -11.93
C ALA A 216 -18.89 -2.70 -10.62
N PHE A 217 -18.36 -2.25 -9.49
CA PHE A 217 -18.69 -2.78 -8.16
C PHE A 217 -20.13 -2.47 -7.75
N ALA A 218 -20.56 -1.21 -7.86
CA ALA A 218 -21.92 -0.79 -7.51
C ALA A 218 -23.01 -1.48 -8.37
N LYS A 219 -22.69 -1.86 -9.60
CA LYS A 219 -23.58 -2.64 -10.50
C LYS A 219 -23.50 -4.16 -10.28
N GLY A 220 -22.63 -4.64 -9.39
CA GLY A 220 -22.42 -6.07 -9.15
C GLY A 220 -21.64 -6.81 -10.25
N GLU A 221 -20.96 -6.09 -11.14
CA GLU A 221 -20.06 -6.67 -12.16
C GLU A 221 -18.68 -7.04 -11.59
N CYS A 222 -18.29 -6.43 -10.46
CA CYS A 222 -17.05 -6.68 -9.73
C CYS A 222 -17.37 -7.23 -8.33
N MET A 223 -16.58 -8.20 -7.85
CA MET A 223 -16.70 -8.69 -6.48
C MET A 223 -16.06 -7.72 -5.47
N GLU A 224 -16.45 -7.85 -4.21
CA GLU A 224 -15.80 -7.13 -3.10
C GLU A 224 -14.37 -7.66 -2.86
N ASP A 225 -13.43 -6.74 -2.66
CA ASP A 225 -12.07 -7.05 -2.26
C ASP A 225 -12.01 -7.26 -0.74
N ASN A 226 -11.70 -8.49 -0.29
CA ASN A 226 -11.58 -8.79 1.13
C ASN A 226 -10.34 -8.08 1.75
N PRO A 227 -10.50 -7.10 2.67
CA PRO A 227 -9.38 -6.40 3.32
C PRO A 227 -8.63 -7.26 4.35
N ASP A 228 -9.21 -8.38 4.75
CA ASP A 228 -8.62 -9.34 5.69
C ASP A 228 -7.78 -10.41 5.00
N SER A 229 -7.87 -10.52 3.67
CA SER A 229 -6.99 -11.40 2.89
C SER A 229 -5.58 -10.82 2.78
N LEU A 230 -4.56 -11.68 2.94
CA LEU A 230 -3.15 -11.30 2.80
C LEU A 230 -2.80 -10.81 1.39
N MET A 231 -3.62 -11.11 0.39
CA MET A 231 -3.43 -10.60 -0.98
C MET A 231 -3.57 -9.06 -1.03
N ASN A 232 -4.41 -8.51 -0.15
CA ASN A 232 -4.73 -7.09 -0.03
C ASN A 232 -4.02 -6.42 1.16
N GLN A 233 -2.99 -7.08 1.70
CA GLN A 233 -2.22 -6.62 2.84
C GLN A 233 -0.72 -6.58 2.52
N GLU A 234 0.01 -5.81 3.32
CA GLU A 234 1.46 -5.74 3.34
C GLU A 234 1.98 -5.69 4.78
N VAL A 235 3.29 -5.78 4.96
CA VAL A 235 3.92 -5.80 6.29
C VAL A 235 4.70 -4.52 6.53
N LEU A 236 4.26 -3.74 7.52
CA LEU A 236 5.02 -2.61 8.05
C LEU A 236 6.19 -3.14 8.90
N THR A 237 7.40 -2.89 8.44
CA THR A 237 8.62 -3.28 9.14
C THR A 237 9.04 -2.24 10.19
N PRO A 238 9.80 -2.64 11.23
CA PRO A 238 10.35 -1.71 12.22
C PRO A 238 11.12 -0.53 11.62
N GLY A 239 11.94 -0.77 10.60
CA GLY A 239 12.73 0.29 9.96
C GLY A 239 11.86 1.36 9.28
N GLN A 240 10.75 0.93 8.66
CA GLN A 240 9.81 1.85 8.01
C GLN A 240 8.97 2.61 9.02
N LEU A 241 8.54 1.97 10.10
CA LEU A 241 7.89 2.67 11.21
C LEU A 241 8.82 3.76 11.78
N PHE A 242 10.11 3.45 11.96
CA PHE A 242 11.12 4.42 12.38
C PHE A 242 11.25 5.59 11.41
N LEU A 243 11.32 5.33 10.10
CA LEU A 243 11.39 6.36 9.06
C LEU A 243 10.17 7.29 9.10
N MET A 244 8.97 6.71 9.14
CA MET A 244 7.71 7.45 9.21
C MET A 244 7.64 8.32 10.46
N PHE A 245 8.02 7.77 11.61
CA PHE A 245 8.01 8.49 12.88
C PHE A 245 9.06 9.60 12.91
N LEU A 246 10.27 9.33 12.41
CA LEU A 246 11.34 10.34 12.30
C LEU A 246 10.91 11.52 11.45
N LYS A 247 10.30 11.26 10.28
CA LYS A 247 9.79 12.30 9.41
C LYS A 247 8.79 13.20 10.15
N GLU A 248 7.78 12.62 10.80
CA GLU A 248 6.79 13.41 11.54
C GLU A 248 7.44 14.22 12.69
N ARG A 249 8.40 13.63 13.40
CA ARG A 249 9.12 14.35 14.47
C ARG A 249 9.95 15.51 13.93
N LEU A 250 10.61 15.35 12.79
CA LEU A 250 11.36 16.43 12.13
C LEU A 250 10.43 17.55 11.65
N GLU A 251 9.27 17.22 11.07
CA GLU A 251 8.26 18.23 10.70
C GLU A 251 7.74 18.98 11.94
N SER A 252 7.48 18.26 13.04
CA SER A 252 7.08 18.89 14.31
C SER A 252 8.20 19.74 14.91
N TRP A 253 9.45 19.37 14.74
CA TRP A 253 10.60 20.15 15.18
C TRP A 253 10.70 21.46 14.38
N LEU A 254 10.52 21.41 13.05
CA LEU A 254 10.46 22.61 12.21
C LEU A 254 9.32 23.55 12.63
N GLN A 255 8.13 23.00 12.92
CA GLN A 255 7.01 23.78 13.47
C GLN A 255 7.34 24.40 14.83
N SER A 256 8.04 23.66 15.70
CA SER A 256 8.48 24.16 17.01
C SER A 256 9.49 25.30 16.86
N VAL A 257 10.43 25.20 15.92
CA VAL A 257 11.40 26.27 15.62
C VAL A 257 10.67 27.51 15.09
N LYS A 258 9.74 27.32 14.14
CA LYS A 258 8.89 28.41 13.62
C LYS A 258 8.18 29.14 14.75
N PHE A 259 7.51 28.42 15.64
CA PHE A 259 6.80 29.00 16.79
C PHE A 259 7.71 29.79 17.73
N VAL A 260 8.94 29.30 17.99
CA VAL A 260 9.93 30.02 18.81
C VAL A 260 10.35 31.34 18.14
N LEU A 261 10.50 31.35 16.82
CA LEU A 261 10.88 32.54 16.07
C LEU A 261 9.72 33.56 16.01
N GLU A 262 8.49 33.11 15.75
CA GLU A 262 7.30 33.98 15.73
C GLU A 262 7.09 34.67 17.08
N LYS A 263 7.17 33.92 18.19
CA LYS A 263 7.06 34.48 19.54
C LYS A 263 8.17 35.47 19.90
N ARG A 264 9.36 35.35 19.28
CA ARG A 264 10.44 36.33 19.43
C ARG A 264 10.15 37.58 18.60
N ALA A 265 9.66 37.41 17.39
CA ALA A 265 9.29 38.51 16.47
C ALA A 265 8.15 39.38 17.04
N GLU A 266 7.24 38.80 17.82
CA GLU A 266 6.21 39.57 18.55
C GLU A 266 6.78 40.56 19.59
N LYS A 267 7.97 40.29 20.13
CA LYS A 267 8.56 41.07 21.25
C LYS A 267 9.63 42.05 20.80
N ALA A 268 10.36 41.74 19.74
CA ALA A 268 11.45 42.55 19.22
C ALA A 268 11.70 42.22 17.75
N ASP A 269 12.33 43.14 17.02
CA ASP A 269 12.76 42.89 15.65
C ASP A 269 13.84 41.79 15.64
N VAL A 270 13.54 40.65 15.01
CA VAL A 270 14.42 39.47 15.01
C VAL A 270 15.32 39.53 13.78
N SER A 271 16.58 39.88 13.98
CA SER A 271 17.61 39.62 12.97
C SER A 271 17.96 38.12 12.95
N ILE A 272 17.85 37.50 11.76
CA ILE A 272 18.22 36.09 11.56
C ILE A 272 19.75 36.00 11.45
N ASN A 273 20.42 35.91 12.59
CA ASN A 273 21.86 35.61 12.67
C ASN A 273 22.10 34.16 13.12
N ALA A 274 23.30 33.63 12.86
CA ALA A 274 23.67 32.26 13.20
C ALA A 274 23.47 31.96 14.70
N ASP A 275 23.89 32.89 15.57
CA ASP A 275 23.74 32.75 17.02
C ASP A 275 22.28 32.72 17.47
N GLY A 276 21.43 33.52 16.85
CA GLY A 276 20.00 33.56 17.10
C GLY A 276 19.30 32.27 16.70
N LEU A 277 19.73 31.68 15.57
CA LEU A 277 19.25 30.38 15.09
C LEU A 277 19.70 29.23 15.99
N VAL A 278 20.97 29.18 16.41
CA VAL A 278 21.45 28.18 17.36
C VAL A 278 20.65 28.24 18.67
N LYS A 279 20.39 29.45 19.17
CA LYS A 279 19.51 29.67 20.35
C LYS A 279 18.05 29.32 20.09
N ALA A 280 17.56 29.35 18.86
CA ALA A 280 16.20 28.93 18.52
C ALA A 280 16.12 27.40 18.45
N PHE A 281 17.11 26.75 17.84
CA PHE A 281 17.22 25.30 17.76
C PHE A 281 17.36 24.65 19.13
N SER A 282 18.10 25.26 20.06
CA SER A 282 18.26 24.73 21.43
C SER A 282 16.97 24.82 22.27
N LEU A 283 16.05 25.72 21.93
CA LEU A 283 14.75 25.86 22.60
C LEU A 283 13.66 25.03 21.93
N ALA A 284 13.92 24.48 20.75
CA ALA A 284 12.97 23.64 20.05
C ALA A 284 12.80 22.29 20.75
N THR A 285 11.73 21.59 20.39
CA THR A 285 11.37 20.32 21.01
C THR A 285 12.43 19.25 20.74
N ASP A 286 12.80 18.46 21.75
CA ASP A 286 13.75 17.36 21.60
C ASP A 286 13.17 16.22 20.76
N LEU A 287 13.98 15.72 19.81
CA LEU A 287 13.66 14.60 18.94
C LEU A 287 13.88 13.25 19.63
N THR A 288 14.76 13.16 20.63
CA THR A 288 15.22 11.90 21.23
C THR A 288 14.18 11.30 22.15
N LYS A 289 13.64 12.11 23.09
CA LYS A 289 12.65 11.68 24.09
C LYS A 289 11.42 10.97 23.49
N PRO A 290 10.83 11.41 22.36
CA PRO A 290 9.75 10.68 21.72
C PRO A 290 10.11 9.26 21.27
N PHE A 291 11.33 9.02 20.79
CA PHE A 291 11.79 7.67 20.40
C PHE A 291 12.06 6.80 21.61
N GLU A 292 12.69 7.34 22.64
CA GLU A 292 12.87 6.64 23.93
C GLU A 292 11.52 6.23 24.51
N TYR A 293 10.54 7.13 24.49
CA TYR A 293 9.17 6.86 24.94
C TYR A 293 8.50 5.75 24.12
N LEU A 294 8.58 5.83 22.78
CA LEU A 294 8.01 4.82 21.89
C LEU A 294 8.60 3.43 22.16
N LEU A 295 9.93 3.34 22.28
CA LEU A 295 10.60 2.07 22.50
C LEU A 295 10.41 1.53 23.94
N ALA A 296 10.38 2.41 24.95
CA ALA A 296 10.18 2.02 26.34
C ALA A 296 8.76 1.50 26.59
N THR A 297 7.75 2.25 26.11
CA THR A 297 6.33 2.01 26.42
C THR A 297 5.56 1.25 25.35
N GLY A 298 6.06 1.24 24.11
CA GLY A 298 5.34 0.69 22.96
C GLY A 298 4.18 1.57 22.47
N ASN A 299 4.04 2.78 23.00
CA ASN A 299 2.97 3.72 22.64
C ASN A 299 3.48 4.82 21.70
N LEU A 300 2.78 4.99 20.58
CA LEU A 300 3.02 6.00 19.57
C LEU A 300 2.23 7.27 19.86
N ARG A 301 2.95 8.35 20.18
CA ARG A 301 2.36 9.68 20.26
C ARG A 301 2.48 10.41 18.93
N SER A 302 1.58 10.15 17.99
CA SER A 302 1.57 10.79 16.67
C SER A 302 0.32 11.65 16.43
N LYS A 303 0.52 12.82 15.81
CA LYS A 303 -0.58 13.70 15.39
C LYS A 303 -1.39 13.06 14.26
N THR A 304 -0.70 12.45 13.29
CA THR A 304 -1.32 11.85 12.10
C THR A 304 -1.80 10.41 12.33
N GLY A 305 -1.28 9.73 13.35
CA GLY A 305 -1.45 8.30 13.57
C GLY A 305 -0.62 7.43 12.61
N LEU A 306 0.22 8.03 11.75
CA LEU A 306 1.08 7.34 10.77
C LEU A 306 0.32 6.32 9.89
N GLY A 307 -0.97 6.57 9.63
CA GLY A 307 -1.83 5.68 8.86
C GLY A 307 -2.23 4.37 9.56
N MET A 308 -1.79 4.14 10.79
CA MET A 308 -2.12 2.95 11.58
C MET A 308 -3.45 3.11 12.31
N LEU A 309 -4.12 1.98 12.55
CA LEU A 309 -5.37 1.92 13.33
C LEU A 309 -5.15 1.82 14.85
N GLN A 310 -3.89 1.61 15.27
CA GLN A 310 -3.50 1.48 16.67
C GLN A 310 -2.35 2.42 16.99
N ASP A 311 -2.27 2.84 18.24
CA ASP A 311 -1.25 3.72 18.80
C ASP A 311 -0.48 3.06 19.96
N SER A 312 -0.80 1.82 20.32
CA SER A 312 -0.22 1.11 21.45
C SER A 312 0.22 -0.31 21.06
N GLY A 313 1.10 -0.91 21.88
CA GLY A 313 1.57 -2.29 21.66
C GLY A 313 2.52 -2.47 20.48
N LEU A 314 3.16 -1.40 20.00
CA LEU A 314 4.09 -1.43 18.87
C LEU A 314 5.46 -2.01 19.24
N CYS A 315 5.87 -1.85 20.49
CA CYS A 315 7.14 -2.33 21.02
C CYS A 315 6.89 -3.26 22.20
N VAL A 316 7.58 -4.39 22.23
CA VAL A 316 7.49 -5.39 23.30
C VAL A 316 8.87 -5.76 23.83
N VAL A 317 8.92 -6.34 25.02
CA VAL A 317 10.16 -6.90 25.56
C VAL A 317 10.52 -8.16 24.77
N GLY A 318 11.78 -8.28 24.37
CA GLY A 318 12.32 -9.51 23.79
C GLY A 318 12.59 -10.51 24.90
N ASP A 319 11.67 -11.44 25.13
CA ASP A 319 11.78 -12.38 26.25
C ASP A 319 12.85 -13.44 25.97
N LYS A 320 13.99 -13.38 26.68
CA LYS A 320 15.05 -14.41 26.65
C LYS A 320 14.75 -15.61 27.56
N LEU A 321 13.54 -16.18 27.46
CA LEU A 321 13.18 -17.41 28.19
C LEU A 321 13.93 -18.64 27.63
N ASN A 322 13.96 -18.74 26.31
CA ASN A 322 14.76 -19.68 25.55
C ASN A 322 14.95 -19.11 24.13
N PHE A 323 15.84 -19.73 23.36
CA PHE A 323 16.18 -19.25 22.03
C PHE A 323 14.98 -19.20 21.06
N ILE A 324 14.10 -20.20 21.11
CA ILE A 324 12.93 -20.29 20.22
C ILE A 324 11.95 -19.15 20.50
N ARG A 325 11.68 -18.87 21.78
CA ARG A 325 10.85 -17.73 22.19
C ARG A 325 11.44 -16.41 21.74
N TYR A 326 12.76 -16.25 21.89
CA TYR A 326 13.44 -15.04 21.46
C TYR A 326 13.31 -14.85 19.94
N LEU A 327 13.59 -15.90 19.17
CA LEU A 327 13.46 -15.92 17.71
C LEU A 327 12.03 -15.64 17.22
N SER A 328 11.02 -16.16 17.93
CA SER A 328 9.62 -15.99 17.53
C SER A 328 9.20 -14.52 17.49
N HIS A 329 9.77 -13.66 18.36
CA HIS A 329 9.51 -12.22 18.32
C HIS A 329 9.86 -11.57 16.96
N PHE A 330 10.92 -12.03 16.30
CA PHE A 330 11.39 -11.50 15.02
C PHE A 330 10.65 -12.09 13.81
N ARG A 331 9.91 -13.19 13.98
CA ARG A 331 9.05 -13.78 12.94
C ARG A 331 7.57 -13.46 13.15
N CYS A 332 7.23 -12.87 14.29
CA CYS A 332 5.87 -12.51 14.68
C CYS A 332 5.34 -11.32 13.87
N ILE A 333 4.19 -11.52 13.23
CA ILE A 333 3.41 -10.51 12.55
C ILE A 333 2.07 -10.36 13.28
N HIS A 334 1.71 -9.12 13.59
CA HIS A 334 0.49 -8.80 14.31
C HIS A 334 -0.52 -8.07 13.42
N ARG A 335 -1.80 -8.48 13.46
CA ARG A 335 -2.88 -7.83 12.70
C ARG A 335 -3.20 -6.42 13.20
N GLY A 336 -3.04 -6.20 14.50
CA GLY A 336 -3.25 -4.92 15.19
C GLY A 336 -4.17 -5.05 16.40
N ALA A 337 -3.85 -4.38 17.51
CA ALA A 337 -4.59 -4.45 18.77
C ALA A 337 -6.03 -3.92 18.65
N ALA A 338 -6.28 -3.00 17.71
CA ALA A 338 -7.63 -2.53 17.38
C ALA A 338 -8.58 -3.67 16.97
N PHE A 339 -8.04 -4.75 16.40
CA PHE A 339 -8.82 -5.92 15.97
C PHE A 339 -9.11 -6.89 17.12
N SER A 340 -8.37 -6.85 18.23
CA SER A 340 -8.64 -7.68 19.41
C SER A 340 -9.99 -7.34 20.05
N GLN A 341 -10.38 -6.06 20.00
CA GLN A 341 -11.64 -5.57 20.54
C GLN A 341 -12.85 -5.88 19.64
N MET A 342 -12.63 -6.31 18.39
CA MET A 342 -13.71 -6.64 17.48
C MET A 342 -14.30 -8.01 17.82
N ARG A 343 -15.63 -8.10 17.88
CA ARG A 343 -16.35 -9.36 18.12
C ARG A 343 -16.42 -10.27 16.89
N THR A 344 -16.10 -9.75 15.71
CA THR A 344 -16.13 -10.50 14.46
C THR A 344 -14.93 -11.44 14.37
N THR A 345 -15.18 -12.71 14.06
CA THR A 345 -14.14 -13.74 13.94
C THR A 345 -13.48 -13.80 12.57
N THR A 346 -14.00 -13.07 11.57
CA THR A 346 -13.49 -13.07 10.19
C THR A 346 -12.00 -12.76 10.12
N VAL A 347 -11.56 -11.76 10.89
CA VAL A 347 -10.16 -11.31 10.99
C VAL A 347 -9.21 -12.34 11.63
N ARG A 348 -9.76 -13.36 12.31
CA ARG A 348 -9.01 -14.41 13.02
C ARG A 348 -8.94 -15.71 12.21
N LYS A 349 -9.71 -15.82 11.13
CA LYS A 349 -9.75 -17.03 10.32
C LYS A 349 -8.46 -17.17 9.52
N LEU A 350 -7.91 -18.38 9.51
CA LEU A 350 -6.89 -18.76 8.54
C LEU A 350 -7.54 -18.84 7.15
N LEU A 351 -6.96 -18.12 6.19
CA LEU A 351 -7.43 -18.10 4.81
C LEU A 351 -6.43 -18.87 3.90
N PRO A 352 -6.90 -19.53 2.82
CA PRO A 352 -6.02 -20.29 1.92
C PRO A 352 -4.89 -19.47 1.28
N GLU A 353 -5.13 -18.18 1.06
CA GLU A 353 -4.18 -17.22 0.52
C GLU A 353 -2.94 -17.06 1.42
N SER A 354 -3.04 -17.41 2.71
CA SER A 354 -1.93 -17.41 3.68
C SER A 354 -0.91 -18.51 3.46
N TRP A 355 -1.22 -19.51 2.61
CA TRP A 355 -0.36 -20.66 2.39
C TRP A 355 1.07 -20.25 1.99
N GLY A 356 2.05 -20.75 2.75
CA GLY A 356 3.46 -20.49 2.50
C GLY A 356 3.96 -19.11 2.95
N PHE A 357 3.09 -18.21 3.43
CA PHE A 357 3.48 -16.89 3.96
C PHE A 357 3.37 -16.82 5.48
N LEU A 358 2.20 -17.20 6.03
CA LEU A 358 1.99 -17.32 7.47
C LEU A 358 1.89 -18.80 7.87
N CYS A 359 2.44 -19.13 9.04
CA CYS A 359 2.34 -20.47 9.61
C CYS A 359 0.88 -20.73 10.04
N PRO A 360 0.26 -21.83 9.59
CA PRO A 360 -1.11 -22.17 9.97
C PRO A 360 -1.22 -22.74 11.39
N VAL A 361 -0.09 -23.08 12.03
CA VAL A 361 -0.01 -23.72 13.35
C VAL A 361 0.45 -22.75 14.43
N ASP A 362 1.45 -21.91 14.13
CA ASP A 362 2.12 -21.06 15.11
C ASP A 362 1.36 -19.75 15.35
N THR A 363 0.24 -19.87 16.08
CA THR A 363 -0.53 -18.78 16.66
C THR A 363 -0.84 -19.12 18.12
N PRO A 364 -0.67 -18.18 19.07
CA PRO A 364 -0.96 -18.44 20.47
C PRO A 364 -2.46 -18.62 20.70
N ASP A 365 -2.82 -19.51 21.63
CA ASP A 365 -4.19 -19.68 22.09
C ASP A 365 -4.69 -18.47 22.90
N GLY A 366 -6.01 -18.41 23.12
CA GLY A 366 -6.67 -17.37 23.91
C GLY A 366 -7.00 -16.12 23.10
N GLU A 367 -6.98 -14.95 23.76
CA GLU A 367 -7.35 -13.67 23.12
C GLU A 367 -6.54 -13.31 21.86
N PRO A 368 -5.22 -13.59 21.73
CA PRO A 368 -4.46 -13.25 20.53
C PRO A 368 -4.61 -14.26 19.37
N CYS A 369 -5.35 -15.35 19.53
CA CYS A 369 -5.49 -16.41 18.53
C CYS A 369 -5.98 -15.88 17.17
N GLY A 370 -5.19 -16.14 16.13
CA GLY A 370 -5.44 -15.69 14.75
C GLY A 370 -5.05 -14.23 14.46
N LEU A 371 -4.80 -13.40 15.49
CA LEU A 371 -4.35 -12.01 15.33
C LEU A 371 -2.83 -11.87 15.42
N MET A 372 -2.20 -12.75 16.20
CA MET A 372 -0.76 -12.88 16.30
C MET A 372 -0.34 -14.15 15.56
N ASN A 373 0.34 -13.99 14.44
CA ASN A 373 0.77 -15.11 13.60
C ASN A 373 2.28 -15.01 13.36
N HIS A 374 2.90 -16.09 12.92
CA HIS A 374 4.32 -16.10 12.59
C HIS A 374 4.51 -16.38 11.10
N MET A 375 5.51 -15.75 10.49
CA MET A 375 5.90 -16.05 9.10
C MET A 375 6.44 -17.47 8.98
N THR A 376 6.16 -18.13 7.85
CA THR A 376 6.80 -19.42 7.52
C THR A 376 8.32 -19.25 7.35
N ALA A 377 9.10 -20.33 7.46
CA ALA A 377 10.57 -20.25 7.41
C ALA A 377 11.12 -19.57 6.14
N VAL A 378 10.49 -19.80 4.99
CA VAL A 378 10.95 -19.30 3.68
C VAL A 378 10.36 -17.95 3.26
N CYS A 379 9.41 -17.42 4.04
CA CYS A 379 8.79 -16.12 3.75
C CYS A 379 9.76 -14.98 4.08
N GLU A 380 9.92 -14.07 3.12
CA GLU A 380 10.74 -12.86 3.23
C GLU A 380 9.88 -11.61 3.01
N ILE A 381 10.28 -10.51 3.64
CA ILE A 381 9.66 -9.19 3.41
C ILE A 381 10.62 -8.37 2.54
N VAL A 382 10.10 -7.84 1.44
CA VAL A 382 10.88 -6.98 0.54
C VAL A 382 11.19 -5.65 1.23
N THR A 383 12.48 -5.35 1.43
CA THR A 383 12.94 -4.07 2.02
C THR A 383 13.53 -3.11 1.00
N GLU A 384 13.92 -3.60 -0.17
CA GLU A 384 14.58 -2.82 -1.21
C GLU A 384 13.56 -2.06 -2.06
N MET A 385 13.91 -0.82 -2.44
CA MET A 385 13.18 -0.08 -3.47
C MET A 385 13.94 -0.18 -4.79
N VAL A 386 13.23 -0.48 -5.86
CA VAL A 386 13.80 -0.66 -7.18
C VAL A 386 13.41 0.53 -8.06
N PRO A 387 14.37 1.15 -8.80
CA PRO A 387 14.05 2.18 -9.78
C PRO A 387 13.09 1.65 -10.86
N MET A 388 12.06 2.44 -11.19
CA MET A 388 11.02 2.04 -12.15
C MET A 388 11.30 2.49 -13.59
N THR A 389 12.38 3.24 -13.85
CA THR A 389 12.62 3.95 -15.13
C THR A 389 12.60 3.04 -16.35
N ASP A 390 13.09 1.81 -16.20
CA ASP A 390 13.32 0.89 -17.31
C ASP A 390 12.08 0.02 -17.61
N ILE A 391 11.09 -0.01 -16.71
CA ILE A 391 9.93 -0.90 -16.81
C ILE A 391 8.90 -0.39 -17.83
N PRO A 392 8.45 0.89 -17.84
CA PRO A 392 7.50 1.35 -18.85
C PRO A 392 7.98 1.17 -20.29
N PRO A 393 9.23 1.53 -20.67
CA PRO A 393 9.74 1.27 -22.02
C PRO A 393 9.79 -0.24 -22.36
N LEU A 394 10.12 -1.08 -21.38
CA LEU A 394 10.10 -2.54 -21.54
C LEU A 394 8.67 -3.03 -21.82
N LEU A 395 7.67 -2.56 -21.08
CA LEU A 395 6.26 -2.90 -21.30
C LEU A 395 5.80 -2.50 -22.71
N CYS A 396 6.17 -1.30 -23.17
CA CYS A 396 5.90 -0.86 -24.54
C CYS A 396 6.53 -1.80 -25.58
N SER A 397 7.77 -2.25 -25.35
CA SER A 397 8.45 -3.18 -26.26
C SER A 397 7.81 -4.57 -26.33
N LEU A 398 7.04 -4.96 -25.31
CA LEU A 398 6.30 -6.21 -25.23
C LEU A 398 4.88 -6.11 -25.85
N GLY A 399 4.48 -4.93 -26.32
CA GLY A 399 3.16 -4.71 -26.93
C GLY A 399 2.12 -4.05 -26.03
N VAL A 400 2.52 -3.52 -24.85
CA VAL A 400 1.64 -2.65 -24.07
C VAL A 400 1.49 -1.31 -24.80
N THR A 401 0.25 -0.94 -25.13
CA THR A 401 -0.07 0.33 -25.75
C THR A 401 -0.04 1.43 -24.68
N PRO A 402 0.79 2.49 -24.83
CA PRO A 402 0.83 3.60 -23.88
C PRO A 402 -0.53 4.28 -23.72
N ILE A 403 -0.81 4.86 -22.55
CA ILE A 403 -2.12 5.47 -22.25
C ILE A 403 -2.57 6.57 -23.22
N ASN A 404 -1.63 7.26 -23.87
CA ASN A 404 -1.90 8.33 -24.83
C ASN A 404 -2.29 7.81 -26.23
N VAL A 405 -2.19 6.50 -26.47
CA VAL A 405 -2.41 5.89 -27.77
C VAL A 405 -3.63 4.99 -27.69
N THR A 406 -4.48 5.05 -28.73
CA THR A 406 -5.65 4.18 -28.83
C THR A 406 -5.21 2.76 -29.19
N PRO A 407 -5.63 1.72 -28.42
CA PRO A 407 -5.34 0.33 -28.75
C PRO A 407 -6.01 -0.08 -30.06
N SER A 408 -5.53 -1.16 -30.68
CA SER A 408 -6.12 -1.66 -31.93
C SER A 408 -7.48 -2.32 -31.72
N LYS A 409 -7.72 -2.91 -30.54
CA LYS A 409 -9.01 -3.46 -30.13
C LYS A 409 -9.83 -2.47 -29.29
N PRO A 410 -11.17 -2.66 -29.19
CA PRO A 410 -12.00 -1.89 -28.28
C PRO A 410 -11.49 -1.94 -26.83
N TYR A 411 -11.63 -0.83 -26.09
CA TYR A 411 -11.18 -0.76 -24.68
C TYR A 411 -11.83 -1.81 -23.77
N ALA A 412 -13.04 -2.26 -24.09
CA ALA A 412 -13.73 -3.33 -23.37
C ALA A 412 -13.01 -4.70 -23.47
N GLU A 413 -12.21 -4.89 -24.53
CA GLU A 413 -11.42 -6.09 -24.80
C GLU A 413 -9.93 -5.91 -24.41
N CYS A 414 -9.61 -4.87 -23.64
CA CYS A 414 -8.25 -4.58 -23.23
C CYS A 414 -8.13 -4.59 -21.69
N TYR A 415 -7.07 -5.21 -21.17
CA TYR A 415 -6.67 -5.05 -19.78
C TYR A 415 -5.94 -3.73 -19.58
N ARG A 416 -6.17 -3.10 -18.42
CA ARG A 416 -5.32 -2.02 -17.95
C ARG A 416 -4.05 -2.57 -17.33
N VAL A 417 -2.93 -1.93 -17.63
CA VAL A 417 -1.63 -2.24 -17.05
C VAL A 417 -1.30 -1.24 -15.97
N LEU A 418 -1.11 -1.73 -14.74
CA LEU A 418 -0.74 -0.93 -13.58
C LEU A 418 0.67 -1.28 -13.11
N LEU A 419 1.48 -0.25 -12.87
CA LEU A 419 2.81 -0.36 -12.27
C LEU A 419 2.81 0.41 -10.95
N ASP A 420 2.87 -0.30 -9.83
CA ASP A 420 2.87 0.25 -8.46
C ASP A 420 1.79 1.33 -8.22
N GLY A 421 0.63 1.17 -8.87
CA GLY A 421 -0.51 2.07 -8.78
C GLY A 421 -0.54 3.23 -9.77
N SER A 422 0.41 3.31 -10.72
CA SER A 422 0.32 4.18 -11.90
C SER A 422 -0.28 3.40 -13.08
N VAL A 423 -1.17 4.03 -13.86
CA VAL A 423 -1.77 3.41 -15.05
C VAL A 423 -0.86 3.68 -16.24
N VAL A 424 -0.13 2.67 -16.70
CA VAL A 424 0.90 2.83 -17.74
C VAL A 424 0.29 2.73 -19.14
N GLY A 425 -0.74 1.90 -19.30
CA GLY A 425 -1.36 1.70 -20.60
C GLY A 425 -2.35 0.55 -20.64
N TRP A 426 -2.54 0.04 -21.86
CA TRP A 426 -3.51 -0.97 -22.20
C TRP A 426 -2.83 -2.14 -22.92
N VAL A 427 -3.33 -3.35 -22.67
CA VAL A 427 -2.90 -4.56 -23.38
C VAL A 427 -4.13 -5.32 -23.83
N GLU A 428 -4.10 -5.86 -25.04
CA GLU A 428 -5.18 -6.68 -25.56
C GLU A 428 -5.36 -7.97 -24.76
N TRP A 429 -6.60 -8.46 -24.68
CA TRP A 429 -6.94 -9.57 -23.78
C TRP A 429 -6.23 -10.89 -24.09
N ASP A 430 -5.91 -11.12 -25.36
CA ASP A 430 -5.22 -12.29 -25.88
C ASP A 430 -3.70 -12.20 -25.71
N LEU A 431 -3.13 -10.99 -25.76
CA LEU A 431 -1.69 -10.78 -25.58
C LEU A 431 -1.27 -10.74 -24.11
N ALA A 432 -2.16 -10.33 -23.20
CA ALA A 432 -1.83 -10.15 -21.78
C ALA A 432 -1.25 -11.39 -21.07
N PRO A 433 -1.75 -12.62 -21.29
CA PRO A 433 -1.15 -13.83 -20.72
C PRO A 433 0.30 -14.06 -21.16
N GLU A 434 0.62 -13.81 -22.43
CA GLU A 434 1.97 -13.96 -22.98
C GLU A 434 2.94 -12.92 -22.40
N ILE A 435 2.48 -11.67 -22.24
CA ILE A 435 3.27 -10.64 -21.57
C ILE A 435 3.54 -11.02 -20.11
N ALA A 436 2.52 -11.49 -19.38
CA ALA A 436 2.68 -11.91 -17.99
C ALA A 436 3.70 -13.06 -17.85
N GLU A 437 3.64 -14.08 -18.72
CA GLU A 437 4.60 -15.18 -18.75
C GLU A 437 6.02 -14.70 -19.13
N THR A 438 6.13 -13.77 -20.07
CA THR A 438 7.40 -13.17 -20.49
C THR A 438 8.05 -12.36 -19.37
N LEU A 439 7.28 -11.54 -18.65
CA LEU A 439 7.78 -10.81 -17.47
C LEU A 439 8.24 -11.76 -16.37
N ARG A 440 7.52 -12.88 -16.17
CA ARG A 440 7.94 -13.93 -15.24
C ARG A 440 9.20 -14.65 -15.70
N ARG A 441 9.39 -14.86 -17.00
CA ARG A 441 10.67 -15.35 -17.55
C ARG A 441 11.80 -14.39 -17.23
N PHE A 442 11.62 -13.08 -17.43
CA PHE A 442 12.63 -12.07 -17.09
C PHE A 442 12.95 -12.06 -15.60
N LYS A 443 11.94 -12.23 -14.73
CA LYS A 443 12.13 -12.40 -13.27
C LYS A 443 13.05 -13.58 -12.94
N ILE A 444 12.94 -14.71 -13.64
CA ILE A 444 13.72 -15.92 -13.37
C ILE A 444 15.12 -15.87 -14.00
N THR A 445 15.21 -15.37 -15.23
CA THR A 445 16.44 -15.31 -16.02
C THR A 445 17.31 -14.10 -15.67
N GLN A 446 16.75 -13.11 -14.97
CA GLN A 446 17.38 -11.81 -14.68
C GLN A 446 17.76 -11.03 -15.96
N GLU A 447 17.00 -11.25 -17.03
CA GLU A 447 17.12 -10.51 -18.28
C GLU A 447 16.50 -9.10 -18.16
N LYS A 448 16.95 -8.17 -19.02
CA LYS A 448 16.39 -6.81 -19.16
C LYS A 448 16.31 -6.02 -17.85
N ARG A 449 17.13 -6.38 -16.85
CA ARG A 449 17.16 -5.78 -15.50
C ARG A 449 15.80 -5.83 -14.78
N PHE A 450 14.95 -6.79 -15.11
CA PHE A 450 13.65 -6.92 -14.46
C PHE A 450 13.80 -7.46 -13.02
N PRO A 451 13.09 -6.92 -12.02
CA PRO A 451 13.40 -7.22 -10.62
C PRO A 451 13.01 -8.64 -10.21
N ALA A 452 13.93 -9.39 -9.58
CA ALA A 452 13.71 -10.79 -9.19
C ALA A 452 12.53 -11.01 -8.24
N ARG A 453 12.22 -10.02 -7.41
CA ARG A 453 11.13 -10.04 -6.40
C ARG A 453 9.92 -9.20 -6.84
N ALA A 454 9.84 -8.79 -8.10
CA ALA A 454 8.65 -8.13 -8.64
C ALA A 454 7.48 -9.12 -8.67
N GLU A 455 6.29 -8.64 -8.33
CA GLU A 455 5.06 -9.42 -8.42
C GLU A 455 4.33 -9.07 -9.70
N VAL A 456 4.00 -10.08 -10.51
CA VAL A 456 3.32 -9.90 -11.81
C VAL A 456 2.01 -10.66 -11.75
N VAL A 457 0.89 -9.93 -11.70
CA VAL A 457 -0.44 -10.50 -11.49
C VAL A 457 -1.33 -10.16 -12.68
N LEU A 458 -1.80 -11.18 -13.38
CA LEU A 458 -2.87 -11.05 -14.36
C LEU A 458 -4.18 -11.53 -13.74
N ILE A 459 -5.14 -10.62 -13.58
CA ILE A 459 -6.51 -10.95 -13.18
C ILE A 459 -7.34 -11.05 -14.46
N PRO A 460 -7.81 -12.25 -14.85
CA PRO A 460 -8.47 -12.46 -16.13
C PRO A 460 -9.89 -11.90 -16.15
N MET A 461 -10.37 -11.51 -17.33
CA MET A 461 -11.78 -11.20 -17.57
C MET A 461 -12.58 -12.50 -17.60
N THR A 462 -13.44 -12.71 -16.61
CA THR A 462 -14.20 -13.97 -16.47
C THR A 462 -15.66 -13.89 -16.94
N GLY A 463 -16.13 -12.70 -17.35
CA GLY A 463 -17.55 -12.44 -17.70
C GLY A 463 -18.54 -12.65 -16.55
N LYS A 464 -18.04 -12.98 -15.36
CA LYS A 464 -18.76 -13.20 -14.10
C LYS A 464 -18.19 -12.25 -13.05
N PRO A 465 -18.98 -11.91 -12.00
CA PRO A 465 -18.50 -11.08 -10.90
C PRO A 465 -17.28 -11.73 -10.23
N SER A 466 -16.10 -11.20 -10.51
CA SER A 466 -14.81 -11.63 -9.96
C SER A 466 -13.97 -10.40 -9.61
N LEU A 467 -12.70 -10.59 -9.24
CA LEU A 467 -11.80 -9.49 -8.96
C LEU A 467 -11.67 -8.60 -10.20
N TYR A 468 -11.51 -7.29 -9.99
CA TYR A 468 -11.44 -6.34 -11.10
C TYR A 468 -10.27 -6.69 -12.05
N PRO A 469 -10.53 -6.92 -13.34
CA PRO A 469 -9.53 -7.45 -14.27
C PRO A 469 -8.43 -6.43 -14.57
N GLY A 470 -7.21 -6.92 -14.80
CA GLY A 470 -6.05 -6.08 -15.10
C GLY A 470 -4.73 -6.82 -14.99
N LEU A 471 -3.68 -6.23 -15.55
CA LEU A 471 -2.30 -6.65 -15.35
C LEU A 471 -1.64 -5.71 -14.33
N PHE A 472 -1.34 -6.23 -13.14
CA PHE A 472 -0.75 -5.48 -12.04
C PHE A 472 0.69 -5.91 -11.81
N ILE A 473 1.60 -4.93 -11.77
CA ILE A 473 3.02 -5.14 -11.53
C ILE A 473 3.39 -4.36 -10.27
N PHE A 474 3.96 -5.06 -9.29
CA PHE A 474 4.41 -4.44 -8.04
C PHE A 474 5.91 -4.64 -7.82
N THR A 475 6.62 -3.54 -7.62
CA THR A 475 8.05 -3.52 -7.28
C THR A 475 8.32 -2.89 -5.91
N THR A 476 7.28 -2.33 -5.29
CA THR A 476 7.29 -1.71 -3.96
C THR A 476 7.83 -2.60 -2.81
N PRO A 477 8.36 -2.00 -1.72
CA PRO A 477 8.75 -2.72 -0.51
C PRO A 477 7.53 -3.11 0.35
N CYS A 478 7.76 -3.75 1.51
CA CYS A 478 6.74 -4.28 2.45
C CYS A 478 5.96 -5.52 1.99
N ARG A 479 6.16 -5.97 0.76
CA ARG A 479 5.49 -7.15 0.24
C ARG A 479 6.08 -8.42 0.86
N MET A 480 5.21 -9.37 1.17
CA MET A 480 5.64 -10.73 1.49
C MET A 480 5.93 -11.47 0.19
N VAL A 481 7.11 -12.08 0.11
CA VAL A 481 7.51 -12.94 -0.99
C VAL A 481 7.99 -14.28 -0.46
N ARG A 482 7.74 -15.34 -1.21
CA ARG A 482 8.28 -16.67 -0.89
C ARG A 482 8.87 -17.33 -2.13
N PRO A 483 9.87 -18.19 -1.96
CA PRO A 483 10.46 -18.89 -3.07
C PRO A 483 9.64 -20.13 -3.44
N VAL A 484 9.58 -20.39 -4.73
CA VAL A 484 8.98 -21.59 -5.32
C VAL A 484 9.83 -22.09 -6.47
N ARG A 485 9.67 -23.35 -6.86
CA ARG A 485 10.37 -23.93 -8.01
C ARG A 485 9.48 -23.80 -9.23
N ASN A 486 9.92 -23.02 -10.21
CA ASN A 486 9.28 -22.98 -11.51
C ASN A 486 9.59 -24.28 -12.27
N LEU A 487 8.55 -25.01 -12.68
CA LEU A 487 8.70 -26.33 -13.30
C LEU A 487 9.24 -26.26 -14.74
N PHE A 488 8.95 -25.18 -15.45
CA PHE A 488 9.39 -25.03 -16.85
C PHE A 488 10.89 -24.73 -16.94
N TYR A 489 11.38 -23.80 -16.11
CA TYR A 489 12.80 -23.42 -16.10
C TYR A 489 13.64 -24.24 -15.11
N GLY A 490 13.02 -24.98 -14.20
CA GLY A 490 13.69 -25.72 -13.13
C GLY A 490 14.39 -24.83 -12.09
N ARG A 491 14.14 -23.52 -12.09
CA ARG A 491 14.81 -22.50 -11.26
C ARG A 491 13.90 -21.98 -10.14
N LYS A 492 14.52 -21.35 -9.14
CA LYS A 492 13.84 -20.63 -8.05
C LYS A 492 13.16 -19.38 -8.60
N GLU A 493 11.89 -19.21 -8.27
CA GLU A 493 11.05 -18.06 -8.59
C GLU A 493 10.49 -17.47 -7.30
N TRP A 494 10.55 -16.15 -7.13
CA TRP A 494 9.89 -15.49 -6.00
C TRP A 494 8.46 -15.11 -6.39
N ILE A 495 7.49 -15.44 -5.54
CA ILE A 495 6.09 -15.09 -5.75
C ILE A 495 5.55 -14.29 -4.57
N GLY A 496 4.66 -13.34 -4.85
CA GLY A 496 3.94 -12.56 -3.85
C GLY A 496 2.57 -13.17 -3.48
N THR A 497 1.89 -12.54 -2.52
CA THR A 497 0.60 -13.03 -1.98
C THR A 497 -0.55 -12.93 -2.98
N LEU A 498 -0.57 -11.90 -3.84
CA LEU A 498 -1.62 -11.71 -4.84
C LEU A 498 -1.34 -12.55 -6.09
N GLU A 499 -0.07 -12.70 -6.48
CA GLU A 499 0.35 -13.62 -7.55
C GLU A 499 -0.08 -15.06 -7.23
N GLN A 500 0.00 -15.48 -5.96
CA GLN A 500 -0.42 -16.81 -5.50
C GLN A 500 -1.85 -17.19 -5.90
N VAL A 501 -2.79 -16.25 -5.85
CA VAL A 501 -4.20 -16.50 -6.17
C VAL A 501 -4.40 -16.72 -7.68
N GLY A 502 -3.67 -15.97 -8.50
CA GLY A 502 -3.69 -16.11 -9.96
C GLY A 502 -3.15 -17.45 -10.47
N PHE A 503 -2.39 -18.19 -9.66
CA PHE A 503 -1.88 -19.51 -10.03
C PHE A 503 -2.93 -20.61 -10.08
N ALA A 504 -4.09 -20.45 -9.43
CA ALA A 504 -5.12 -21.49 -9.43
C ALA A 504 -5.65 -21.79 -10.84
N SER A 505 -5.57 -20.84 -11.77
CA SER A 505 -5.88 -21.06 -13.20
C SER A 505 -4.75 -21.79 -13.96
N PHE A 506 -3.54 -21.85 -13.39
CA PHE A 506 -2.32 -22.44 -13.96
C PHE A 506 -1.71 -23.50 -13.03
N LEU A 507 -2.57 -24.42 -12.53
CA LEU A 507 -2.30 -25.46 -11.53
C LEU A 507 -1.14 -26.45 -11.83
N TYR A 508 -0.36 -26.24 -12.89
CA TYR A 508 0.64 -27.20 -13.39
C TYR A 508 2.09 -26.69 -13.45
N LYS A 509 2.46 -25.57 -12.82
CA LYS A 509 3.80 -24.97 -13.05
C LYS A 509 4.69 -24.72 -11.82
N VAL A 510 4.29 -25.04 -10.59
CA VAL A 510 5.05 -24.66 -9.39
C VAL A 510 5.06 -25.71 -8.27
N LEU A 511 6.24 -26.07 -7.76
CA LEU A 511 6.42 -26.85 -6.52
C LEU A 511 6.93 -25.96 -5.38
N THR A 512 6.42 -26.17 -4.16
CA THR A 512 6.93 -25.49 -2.96
C THR A 512 8.35 -25.99 -2.67
N ILE A 513 9.32 -25.08 -2.57
CA ILE A 513 10.69 -25.45 -2.16
C ILE A 513 10.69 -25.57 -0.64
N THR A 514 10.66 -26.81 -0.13
CA THR A 514 11.02 -27.10 1.26
C THR A 514 12.51 -27.41 1.30
N GLU A 515 13.36 -26.39 1.43
CA GLU A 515 14.75 -26.61 1.86
C GLU A 515 14.75 -26.85 3.36
N VAL A 516 14.32 -28.04 3.77
CA VAL A 516 14.63 -28.59 5.09
C VAL A 516 15.57 -29.76 4.85
N PRO A 517 16.88 -29.63 5.15
CA PRO A 517 17.80 -30.75 5.04
C PRO A 517 17.49 -31.74 6.16
N SER A 518 16.58 -32.70 5.93
CA SER A 518 16.57 -34.06 6.53
C SER A 518 15.22 -34.81 6.48
N ILE A 519 14.10 -34.25 6.03
CA ILE A 519 12.81 -34.99 6.08
C ILE A 519 12.50 -35.59 4.70
N LYS A 520 12.61 -36.92 4.63
CA LYS A 520 12.35 -37.74 3.44
C LYS A 520 11.08 -37.31 2.68
N ASN A 521 11.21 -37.19 1.35
CA ASN A 521 10.16 -36.87 0.36
C ASN A 521 8.89 -37.76 0.41
N SER A 522 8.86 -38.84 1.19
CA SER A 522 7.75 -39.81 1.21
C SER A 522 6.46 -39.29 1.87
N ALA A 523 6.52 -38.18 2.63
CA ALA A 523 5.33 -37.61 3.28
C ALA A 523 4.50 -36.71 2.36
N LEU A 524 5.14 -36.01 1.42
CA LEU A 524 4.48 -35.11 0.46
C LEU A 524 3.78 -35.89 -0.66
N GLU A 525 4.36 -37.00 -1.11
CA GLU A 525 3.73 -37.91 -2.09
C GLU A 525 2.41 -38.49 -1.56
N ASN A 526 2.37 -38.87 -0.27
CA ASN A 526 1.17 -39.41 0.38
C ASN A 526 0.02 -38.39 0.52
N ILE A 527 0.32 -37.09 0.64
CA ILE A 527 -0.70 -36.04 0.73
C ILE A 527 -1.30 -35.76 -0.66
N CYS A 528 -0.46 -35.72 -1.70
CA CYS A 528 -0.93 -35.57 -3.08
C CYS A 528 -1.76 -36.79 -3.55
N GLU A 529 -1.39 -38.01 -3.17
CA GLU A 529 -2.20 -39.20 -3.50
C GLU A 529 -3.53 -39.24 -2.76
N ARG A 530 -3.57 -38.83 -1.48
CA ARG A 530 -4.83 -38.73 -0.73
C ARG A 530 -5.77 -37.65 -1.26
N MET A 531 -5.25 -36.53 -1.76
CA MET A 531 -6.08 -35.52 -2.43
C MET A 531 -6.63 -36.01 -3.77
N LYS A 532 -5.88 -36.83 -4.53
CA LYS A 532 -6.36 -37.46 -5.77
C LYS A 532 -7.47 -38.48 -5.51
N ALA A 533 -7.34 -39.29 -4.45
CA ALA A 533 -8.34 -40.29 -4.10
C ALA A 533 -9.69 -39.70 -3.67
N ASN A 534 -9.71 -38.50 -3.07
CA ASN A 534 -10.93 -37.87 -2.58
C ASN A 534 -11.71 -37.07 -3.64
N HIS A 535 -11.14 -36.81 -4.82
CA HIS A 535 -11.75 -35.92 -5.82
C HIS A 535 -12.04 -36.55 -7.20
N GLY A 536 -11.83 -37.86 -7.37
CA GLY A 536 -12.35 -38.59 -8.54
C GLY A 536 -11.95 -38.01 -9.90
N ILE A 537 -10.73 -37.45 -10.01
CA ILE A 537 -10.23 -36.91 -11.27
C ILE A 537 -9.61 -38.05 -12.09
N PRO A 538 -10.10 -38.38 -13.29
CA PRO A 538 -9.50 -39.43 -14.12
C PRO A 538 -8.11 -39.02 -14.62
N SER A 539 -7.22 -40.00 -14.70
CA SER A 539 -5.85 -39.84 -15.18
C SER A 539 -5.81 -39.48 -16.67
N LEU A 540 -5.18 -38.35 -17.00
CA LEU A 540 -4.56 -38.09 -18.31
C LEU A 540 -3.06 -37.88 -18.08
#